data_AF-A0AAD5IQJ2-F1
#
_entry.id   AF-A0AAD5IQJ2-F1
#
_cell.length_a   1.000
_cell.length_b   1.000
_cell.length_c   1.000
_cell.angle_alpha   90.00
_cell.angle_beta   90.00
_cell.angle_gamma   90.00
#
_symmetry.space_group_name_H-M   'P 1'
#
loop_
_entity.id
_entity.type
_entity.pdbx_description
1 polymer ?
#
loop_
_entity_poly.entity_id
_entity_poly.type
_entity_poly.pdbx_seq_one_letter_code
_entity_poly.pdbx_strand_id
1 'polypeptide(L)'
;MSDAFNLYEATYMQDADFITPLDEKIGDDFPTILEDAETPLYQGCTKYKKLSAIVVLYRLKAVNGWSDKSFNGLLEILHDMLPIYNVLLKSVYSERKFLKTFDLGYEKIHACINDCCLFRKENENVDKCPTCGSSRWQEDE
;
A
#
# COMPACT_ATOMS: atom_id res chain seq x y z
N MET A 1 6.96 0.20 15.71
CA MET A 1 6.12 0.58 14.55
C MET A 1 7.09 0.99 13.46
N SER A 2 7.13 0.22 12.36
CA SER A 2 8.19 0.35 11.34
C SER A 2 8.05 1.67 10.58
N ASP A 3 9.16 2.34 10.30
CA ASP A 3 9.22 3.54 9.45
C ASP A 3 8.57 3.32 8.07
N ALA A 4 8.45 2.07 7.64
CA ALA A 4 7.75 1.69 6.42
C ALA A 4 6.23 1.94 6.48
N PHE A 5 5.62 1.83 7.67
CA PHE A 5 4.17 2.02 7.86
C PHE A 5 3.80 3.51 7.76
N ASN A 6 4.57 4.36 8.43
CA ASN A 6 4.37 5.82 8.38
C ASN A 6 4.65 6.38 6.97
N LEU A 7 5.57 5.75 6.22
CA LEU A 7 5.88 6.10 4.85
C LEU A 7 4.75 5.73 3.87
N TYR A 8 4.11 4.58 4.07
CA TYR A 8 2.93 4.17 3.31
C TYR A 8 1.76 5.14 3.53
N GLU A 9 1.48 5.48 4.80
CA GLU A 9 0.40 6.40 5.19
C GLU A 9 0.56 7.80 4.55
N ALA A 10 1.79 8.31 4.48
CA ALA A 10 2.07 9.60 3.85
C ALA A 10 1.88 9.63 2.32
N THR A 11 1.92 8.47 1.65
CA THR A 11 1.90 8.38 0.17
C THR A 11 0.56 8.01 -0.44
N TYR A 12 -0.34 7.36 0.32
CA TYR A 12 -1.60 6.81 -0.20
C TYR A 12 -2.85 7.62 0.16
N MET A 13 -2.74 8.63 1.03
CA MET A 13 -3.88 9.46 1.47
C MET A 13 -4.22 10.64 0.55
N GLN A 14 -3.54 10.82 -0.60
CA GLN A 14 -3.83 11.92 -1.54
C GLN A 14 -4.75 11.55 -2.71
N ASP A 15 -5.05 10.27 -2.93
CA ASP A 15 -6.00 9.83 -3.96
C ASP A 15 -7.21 9.15 -3.29
N ALA A 16 -8.31 9.89 -3.15
CA ALA A 16 -9.53 9.48 -2.43
C ALA A 16 -10.39 8.43 -3.17
N ASP A 17 -9.93 7.91 -4.31
CA ASP A 17 -10.72 6.99 -5.15
C ASP A 17 -9.98 5.67 -5.38
N PHE A 18 -10.04 4.72 -4.44
CA PHE A 18 -10.06 3.28 -4.77
C PHE A 18 -10.34 2.41 -3.52
N ILE A 19 -11.62 2.26 -3.18
CA ILE A 19 -12.08 1.15 -2.33
C ILE A 19 -12.35 -0.03 -3.26
N THR A 20 -11.67 -1.16 -3.04
CA THR A 20 -12.14 -2.48 -3.50
C THR A 20 -12.27 -3.41 -2.30
N PRO A 21 -13.32 -4.27 -2.26
CA PRO A 21 -13.46 -5.28 -1.22
C PRO A 21 -12.25 -6.21 -1.18
N LEU A 22 -11.93 -6.67 0.02
CA LEU A 22 -11.01 -7.79 0.26
C LEU A 22 -11.47 -8.98 -0.60
N ASP A 23 -10.64 -9.42 -1.54
CA ASP A 23 -10.92 -10.68 -2.25
C ASP A 23 -10.68 -11.80 -1.22
N GLU A 24 -11.74 -12.48 -0.77
CA GLU A 24 -11.67 -13.57 0.22
C GLU A 24 -10.68 -14.68 -0.16
N LYS A 25 -10.25 -14.74 -1.43
CA LYS A 25 -9.22 -15.66 -1.95
C LYS A 25 -7.79 -15.41 -1.47
N ILE A 26 -7.49 -14.26 -0.84
CA ILE A 26 -6.10 -13.92 -0.43
C ILE A 26 -5.65 -14.77 0.77
N GLY A 27 -6.58 -15.27 1.60
CA GLY A 27 -6.26 -16.02 2.82
C GLY A 27 -5.60 -17.39 2.58
N ASP A 28 -6.00 -18.11 1.54
CA ASP A 28 -5.51 -19.46 1.24
C ASP A 28 -4.17 -19.47 0.47
N ASP A 29 -3.82 -18.36 -0.20
CA ASP A 29 -2.63 -18.27 -1.08
C ASP A 29 -1.49 -17.42 -0.47
N PHE A 30 -1.62 -17.04 0.81
CA PHE A 30 -0.64 -16.21 1.51
C PHE A 30 0.79 -16.81 1.53
N PRO A 31 1.00 -18.13 1.74
CA PRO A 31 2.33 -18.72 1.66
C PRO A 31 2.98 -18.55 0.28
N THR A 32 2.23 -18.75 -0.80
CA THR A 32 2.72 -18.57 -2.18
C THR A 32 3.08 -17.12 -2.46
N ILE A 33 2.24 -16.19 -2.00
CA ILE A 33 2.48 -14.75 -2.11
C ILE A 33 3.77 -14.37 -1.36
N LEU A 34 3.98 -14.94 -0.18
CA LEU A 34 5.20 -14.71 0.61
C LEU A 34 6.44 -15.25 -0.12
N GLU A 35 6.40 -16.47 -0.65
CA GLU A 35 7.50 -17.05 -1.44
C GLU A 35 7.86 -16.16 -2.65
N ASP A 36 6.87 -15.65 -3.39
CA ASP A 36 7.10 -14.73 -4.51
C ASP A 36 7.71 -13.39 -4.04
N ALA A 37 7.26 -12.84 -2.90
CA ALA A 37 7.87 -11.65 -2.30
C ALA A 37 9.32 -11.86 -1.86
N GLU A 38 9.61 -13.04 -1.33
CA GLU A 38 10.92 -13.38 -0.80
C GLU A 38 11.94 -13.77 -1.87
N THR A 39 11.49 -13.99 -3.10
CA THR A 39 12.33 -14.34 -4.24
C THR A 39 13.40 -13.27 -4.46
N PRO A 40 14.69 -13.64 -4.65
CA PRO A 40 15.75 -12.70 -4.99
C PRO A 40 15.39 -11.89 -6.25
N LEU A 41 15.79 -10.61 -6.30
CA LEU A 41 15.47 -9.74 -7.45
C LEU A 41 15.95 -10.33 -8.79
N TYR A 42 17.04 -11.07 -8.77
CA TYR A 42 17.55 -11.91 -9.84
C TYR A 42 18.45 -12.98 -9.22
N GLN A 43 18.82 -14.01 -10.00
CA GLN A 43 19.67 -15.10 -9.53
C GLN A 43 20.99 -14.58 -8.91
N GLY A 44 21.24 -14.93 -7.65
CA GLY A 44 22.43 -14.51 -6.91
C GLY A 44 22.37 -13.11 -6.28
N CYS A 45 21.24 -12.39 -6.39
CA CYS A 45 21.06 -11.11 -5.70
C CYS A 45 20.89 -11.35 -4.19
N THR A 46 21.86 -10.90 -3.39
CA THR A 46 21.81 -11.00 -1.92
C THR A 46 21.27 -9.75 -1.26
N LYS A 47 21.29 -8.61 -1.96
CA LYS A 47 20.93 -7.31 -1.41
C LYS A 47 19.43 -7.02 -1.46
N TYR A 48 18.75 -7.46 -2.52
CA TYR A 48 17.33 -7.17 -2.72
C TYR A 48 16.55 -8.43 -3.09
N LYS A 49 15.42 -8.60 -2.40
CA LYS A 49 14.30 -9.48 -2.76
C LYS A 49 13.27 -8.69 -3.57
N LYS A 50 12.35 -9.37 -4.27
CA LYS A 50 11.30 -8.78 -5.10
C LYS A 50 10.53 -7.68 -4.36
N LEU A 51 9.97 -8.01 -3.19
CA LEU A 51 9.21 -7.04 -2.40
C LEU A 51 10.06 -5.83 -1.98
N SER A 52 11.28 -6.07 -1.50
CA SER A 52 12.16 -4.98 -1.07
C SER A 52 12.55 -4.03 -2.22
N ALA A 53 12.74 -4.56 -3.43
CA ALA A 53 13.04 -3.75 -4.61
C ALA A 53 11.85 -2.85 -4.98
N ILE A 54 10.64 -3.44 -5.03
CA ILE A 54 9.40 -2.71 -5.33
C ILE A 54 9.18 -1.60 -4.31
N VAL A 55 9.30 -1.88 -3.01
CA VAL A 55 9.08 -0.88 -1.95
C VAL A 55 10.07 0.28 -2.06
N VAL A 56 11.36 0.01 -2.31
CA VAL A 56 12.38 1.07 -2.43
C VAL A 56 12.15 1.92 -3.68
N LEU A 57 11.82 1.30 -4.80
CA LEU A 57 11.54 1.98 -6.07
C LEU A 57 10.26 2.83 -5.99
N TYR A 58 9.20 2.27 -5.43
CA TYR A 58 7.93 2.96 -5.26
C TYR A 58 8.06 4.14 -4.28
N ARG A 59 8.83 3.98 -3.20
CA ARG A 59 9.19 5.09 -2.30
C ARG A 59 9.93 6.20 -3.06
N LEU A 60 10.93 5.84 -3.86
CA LEU A 60 11.71 6.81 -4.63
C LEU A 60 10.79 7.61 -5.56
N LYS A 61 9.87 6.93 -6.25
CA LYS A 61 8.85 7.58 -7.09
C LYS A 61 8.02 8.58 -6.28
N ALA A 62 7.46 8.15 -5.15
CA ALA A 62 6.55 8.96 -4.36
C ALA A 62 7.24 10.20 -3.77
N VAL A 63 8.42 10.03 -3.17
CA VAL A 63 9.19 11.13 -2.57
C VAL A 63 9.61 12.18 -3.60
N ASN A 64 9.84 11.78 -4.85
CA ASN A 64 10.26 12.69 -5.92
C ASN A 64 9.11 13.12 -6.84
N GLY A 65 7.86 12.76 -6.52
CA GLY A 65 6.69 13.14 -7.33
C GLY A 65 6.78 12.68 -8.79
N TRP A 66 7.43 11.55 -9.05
CA TRP A 66 7.61 11.07 -10.41
C TRP A 66 6.26 10.67 -11.02
N SER A 67 6.00 11.11 -12.26
CA SER A 67 4.79 10.69 -12.99
C SER A 67 4.81 9.18 -13.26
N ASP A 68 3.64 8.55 -13.33
CA ASP A 68 3.52 7.13 -13.65
C ASP A 68 4.14 6.80 -15.01
N LYS A 69 3.92 7.67 -16.01
CA LYS A 69 4.47 7.51 -17.35
C LYS A 69 6.01 7.49 -17.34
N SER A 70 6.64 8.47 -16.68
CA SER A 70 8.10 8.54 -16.60
C SER A 70 8.67 7.36 -15.82
N PHE A 71 7.98 6.92 -14.77
CA PHE A 71 8.47 5.83 -13.94
C PHE A 71 8.35 4.47 -14.63
N ASN A 72 7.26 4.21 -15.35
CA ASN A 72 7.14 3.00 -16.16
C ASN A 72 8.31 2.87 -17.15
N GLY A 73 8.66 3.97 -17.84
CA GLY A 73 9.82 3.97 -18.73
C GLY A 73 11.14 3.65 -18.01
N LEU A 74 11.33 4.15 -16.78
CA LEU A 74 12.48 3.79 -15.97
C LEU A 74 12.49 2.30 -15.59
N LEU A 75 11.33 1.76 -15.17
CA LEU A 75 11.21 0.36 -14.77
C LEU A 75 11.52 -0.60 -15.93
N GLU A 76 11.05 -0.28 -17.14
CA GLU A 76 11.39 -1.05 -18.35
C GLU A 76 12.91 -1.03 -18.61
N ILE A 77 13.54 0.15 -18.56
CA ILE A 77 14.99 0.28 -18.74
C ILE A 77 15.76 -0.51 -17.67
N LEU A 78 15.37 -0.39 -16.40
CA LEU A 78 16.01 -1.12 -15.30
C LEU A 78 15.85 -2.63 -15.47
N HIS A 79 14.66 -3.09 -15.85
CA HIS A 79 14.42 -4.51 -16.11
C HIS A 79 15.32 -5.05 -17.22
N ASP A 80 15.54 -4.26 -18.27
CA ASP A 80 16.39 -4.65 -19.40
C ASP A 80 17.89 -4.56 -19.06
N MET A 81 18.29 -3.70 -18.12
CA MET A 81 19.66 -3.63 -17.60
C MET A 81 20.01 -4.76 -16.63
N LEU A 82 19.01 -5.37 -15.99
CA LEU A 82 19.19 -6.48 -15.06
C LEU A 82 19.38 -7.82 -15.80
N PRO A 83 19.88 -8.87 -15.12
CA PRO A 83 20.02 -10.19 -15.73
C PRO A 83 18.70 -10.77 -16.28
N ILE A 84 18.79 -11.66 -17.26
CA ILE A 84 17.67 -12.20 -18.08
C ILE A 84 16.51 -12.81 -17.25
N TYR A 85 16.78 -13.26 -16.02
CA TYR A 85 15.78 -13.87 -15.12
C TYR A 85 15.54 -13.02 -13.88
N ASN A 86 15.38 -11.70 -14.06
CA ASN A 86 15.00 -10.81 -12.97
C ASN A 86 13.48 -10.77 -12.77
N VAL A 87 13.06 -10.50 -11.54
CA VAL A 87 11.66 -10.44 -11.14
C VAL A 87 11.18 -9.00 -10.93
N LEU A 88 11.91 -8.02 -11.48
CA LEU A 88 11.52 -6.61 -11.38
C LEU A 88 10.21 -6.39 -12.13
N LEU A 89 9.33 -5.55 -11.57
CA LEU A 89 8.08 -5.20 -12.24
C LEU A 89 8.30 -4.06 -13.22
N LYS A 90 7.60 -4.10 -14.35
CA LYS A 90 7.78 -3.14 -15.46
C LYS A 90 6.83 -1.95 -15.42
N SER A 91 5.91 -1.90 -14.45
CA SER A 91 4.93 -0.82 -14.36
C SER A 91 4.49 -0.51 -12.94
N VAL A 92 4.12 0.75 -12.71
CA VAL A 92 3.47 1.23 -11.48
C VAL A 92 2.18 0.45 -11.20
N TYR A 93 1.42 0.09 -12.23
CA TYR A 93 0.20 -0.71 -12.05
C TYR A 93 0.52 -2.08 -11.46
N SER A 94 1.51 -2.80 -12.02
CA SER A 94 1.94 -4.09 -11.49
C SER A 94 2.50 -3.98 -10.08
N GLU A 95 3.27 -2.92 -9.79
CA GLU A 95 3.79 -2.68 -8.44
C GLU A 95 2.66 -2.42 -7.44
N ARG A 96 1.68 -1.56 -7.78
CA ARG A 96 0.51 -1.32 -6.93
C ARG A 96 -0.30 -2.59 -6.72
N LYS A 97 -0.51 -3.39 -7.78
CA LYS A 97 -1.22 -4.66 -7.68
C LYS A 97 -0.49 -5.64 -6.76
N PHE A 98 0.84 -5.72 -6.88
CA PHE A 98 1.66 -6.56 -6.03
C PHE A 98 1.66 -6.08 -4.58
N LEU A 99 1.83 -4.78 -4.32
CA LEU A 99 1.75 -4.25 -2.95
C LEU A 99 0.36 -4.46 -2.33
N LYS A 100 -0.71 -4.38 -3.15
CA LYS A 100 -2.08 -4.68 -2.72
C LYS A 100 -2.28 -6.12 -2.24
N THR A 101 -1.51 -7.10 -2.73
CA THR A 101 -1.63 -8.49 -2.22
C THR A 101 -1.08 -8.64 -0.80
N PHE A 102 -0.22 -7.71 -0.37
CA PHE A 102 0.29 -7.62 1.01
C PHE A 102 -0.46 -6.58 1.83
N ASP A 103 -1.47 -5.93 1.25
CA ASP A 103 -2.36 -5.04 1.98
C ASP A 103 -3.29 -5.93 2.82
N LEU A 104 -2.71 -6.42 3.90
CA LEU A 104 -3.33 -7.24 4.94
C LEU A 104 -4.43 -6.38 5.57
N GLY A 105 -5.61 -6.37 4.94
CA GLY A 105 -6.85 -5.73 5.38
C GLY A 105 -6.68 -4.56 6.33
N TYR A 106 -6.78 -3.33 5.84
CA TYR A 106 -6.89 -2.18 6.74
C TYR A 106 -8.22 -2.23 7.49
N GLU A 107 -8.16 -2.03 8.81
CA GLU A 107 -9.35 -1.79 9.61
C GLU A 107 -9.86 -0.37 9.30
N LYS A 108 -11.08 -0.26 8.77
CA LYS A 108 -11.71 1.04 8.54
C LYS A 108 -12.10 1.65 9.88
N ILE A 109 -11.39 2.70 10.28
CA ILE A 109 -11.69 3.48 11.47
C ILE A 109 -12.53 4.68 11.06
N HIS A 110 -13.70 4.85 11.68
CA HIS A 110 -14.53 6.02 11.42
C HIS A 110 -13.83 7.28 11.95
N ALA A 111 -13.92 8.38 11.21
CA ALA A 111 -13.45 9.70 11.63
C ALA A 111 -14.64 10.62 11.89
N CYS A 112 -14.48 11.55 12.84
CA CYS A 112 -15.45 12.62 13.02
C CYS A 112 -15.49 13.53 11.79
N ILE A 113 -16.68 13.99 11.40
CA ILE A 113 -16.86 14.93 10.27
C ILE A 113 -16.07 16.24 10.44
N ASN A 114 -15.82 16.65 11.68
CA ASN A 114 -15.03 17.84 12.03
C ASN A 114 -13.56 17.49 12.37
N ASP A 115 -13.10 16.30 12.00
CA ASP A 115 -11.73 15.77 12.23
C ASP A 115 -11.23 15.87 13.68
N CYS A 116 -12.17 15.86 14.64
CA CYS A 116 -11.84 16.02 16.06
C CYS A 116 -11.27 14.75 16.70
N CYS A 117 -11.66 13.57 16.19
CA CYS A 117 -11.24 12.29 16.71
C CYS A 117 -11.45 11.15 15.71
N LEU A 118 -10.72 10.06 15.92
CA LEU A 118 -10.98 8.75 15.33
C LEU A 118 -11.77 7.88 16.33
N PHE A 119 -12.81 7.22 15.86
CA PHE A 119 -13.64 6.29 16.65
C PHE A 119 -12.92 4.93 16.78
N ARG A 120 -11.86 4.91 17.60
CA ARG A 120 -11.03 3.73 17.92
C ARG A 120 -10.68 3.70 19.40
N LYS A 121 -10.28 2.53 19.92
CA LYS A 121 -9.88 2.34 21.33
C LYS A 121 -10.98 2.81 22.28
N GLU A 122 -10.70 3.81 23.11
CA GLU A 122 -11.63 4.38 24.09
C GLU A 122 -12.90 4.96 23.45
N ASN A 123 -12.81 5.39 22.19
CA ASN A 123 -13.92 5.96 21.42
C ASN A 123 -14.53 4.95 20.42
N GLU A 124 -14.22 3.66 20.53
CA GLU A 124 -14.68 2.64 19.57
C GLU A 124 -16.20 2.44 19.61
N ASN A 125 -16.79 2.53 20.80
CA ASN A 125 -18.22 2.25 21.03
C ASN A 125 -19.08 3.52 21.18
N VAL A 126 -18.53 4.72 20.95
CA VAL A 126 -19.30 5.96 21.07
C VAL A 126 -19.93 6.34 19.73
N ASP A 127 -21.18 6.78 19.76
CA ASP A 127 -21.94 7.21 18.58
C ASP A 127 -21.81 8.72 18.29
N LYS A 128 -21.20 9.48 19.20
CA LYS A 128 -20.98 10.92 19.07
C LYS A 128 -19.53 11.27 19.40
N CYS A 129 -19.00 12.26 18.68
CA CYS A 129 -17.67 12.78 18.96
C CYS A 129 -17.63 13.40 20.38
N PRO A 130 -16.70 12.99 21.26
CA PRO A 130 -16.59 13.54 22.60
C PRO A 130 -16.18 15.01 22.63
N THR A 131 -15.57 15.52 21.54
CA THR A 131 -15.09 16.92 21.45
C THR A 131 -16.16 17.87 20.91
N CYS A 132 -16.83 17.52 19.81
CA CYS A 132 -17.76 18.43 19.12
C CYS A 132 -19.23 17.96 19.13
N GLY A 133 -19.52 16.78 19.67
CA GLY A 133 -20.89 16.25 19.75
C GLY A 133 -21.48 15.76 18.43
N SER A 134 -20.79 15.91 17.30
CA SER A 134 -21.24 15.42 15.99
C SER A 134 -21.45 13.91 15.99
N SER A 135 -22.50 13.47 15.28
CA SER A 135 -22.81 12.06 15.09
C SER A 135 -21.68 11.33 14.35
N ARG A 136 -21.43 10.09 14.73
CA ARG A 136 -20.60 9.14 13.97
C ARG A 136 -21.27 8.72 12.66
N TRP A 137 -22.58 8.59 12.69
CA TRP A 137 -23.39 8.12 11.57
C TRP A 137 -23.94 9.31 10.78
N GLN A 138 -23.89 9.19 9.46
CA GLN A 138 -24.60 10.12 8.57
C GLN A 138 -26.08 9.72 8.60
N GLU A 139 -26.97 10.66 8.88
CA GLU A 139 -28.42 10.43 8.80
C GLU A 139 -28.81 10.43 7.32
N ASP A 140 -29.48 9.37 6.85
CA ASP A 140 -30.01 9.29 5.49
C ASP A 140 -31.19 10.27 5.37
N GLU A 141 -31.11 11.24 4.44
CA GLU A 141 -32.22 12.14 4.06
C GLU A 141 -33.24 11.47 3.12
#